data_AF-A0A1F8VS90-F1
#
_entry.id   AF-A0A1F8VS90-F1
#
_cell.length_a   1.000
_cell.length_b   1.000
_cell.length_c   1.000
_cell.angle_alpha   90.00
_cell.angle_beta   90.00
_cell.angle_gamma   90.00
#
_symmetry.space_group_name_H-M   'P 1'
#
loop_
_entity.id
_entity.type
_entity.pdbx_description
1 polymer ?
#
loop_
_entity_poly.entity_id
_entity_poly.type
_entity_poly.pdbx_seq_one_letter_code
_entity_poly.pdbx_strand_id
1 'polypeptide(L)'
;MKIGQPSDLPIASTPPAASGTSSAPAKAASQGAAATAARNANSAGVSVTVSAQVRTLAQADRSESADVDMDKVNAVRSEIEQGTYVVNPEVIADKLLSNAKEMLDRTRS
;
A
#
# COMPACT_ATOMS: atom_id res chain seq x y z
N MET A 1 8.80 -36.03 -30.59
CA MET A 1 9.57 -37.02 -29.82
C MET A 1 11.04 -36.84 -30.13
N LYS A 2 11.89 -37.07 -29.12
CA LYS A 2 13.36 -37.18 -29.21
C LYS A 2 14.10 -35.83 -28.92
N ILE A 3 14.34 -35.56 -27.63
CA ILE A 3 15.65 -35.49 -26.89
C ILE A 3 16.55 -34.37 -27.44
N GLY A 4 16.90 -33.31 -26.72
CA GLY A 4 17.46 -33.30 -25.36
C GLY A 4 18.91 -33.78 -25.42
N GLN A 5 19.89 -32.86 -25.45
CA GLN A 5 21.30 -33.17 -25.18
C GLN A 5 22.07 -31.90 -24.80
N PRO A 6 23.20 -32.04 -24.08
CA PRO A 6 23.38 -31.40 -22.78
C PRO A 6 24.62 -30.48 -22.79
N SER A 7 24.80 -29.79 -21.67
CA SER A 7 25.99 -28.99 -21.34
C SER A 7 27.30 -29.78 -21.47
N ASP A 8 28.32 -29.13 -22.03
CA ASP A 8 29.77 -29.41 -21.89
C ASP A 8 30.48 -28.22 -22.59
N LEU A 9 31.47 -27.46 -22.09
CA LEU A 9 32.62 -27.66 -21.20
C LEU A 9 33.22 -26.30 -20.79
N PRO A 10 34.19 -26.24 -19.86
CA PRO A 10 34.45 -25.13 -18.96
C PRO A 10 35.50 -24.14 -19.50
N ILE A 11 35.39 -22.89 -19.09
CA ILE A 11 36.57 -22.02 -18.99
C ILE A 11 36.77 -21.62 -17.54
N ALA A 12 37.70 -22.33 -16.92
CA ALA A 12 38.35 -21.87 -15.70
C ALA A 12 38.99 -20.51 -15.98
N SER A 13 38.64 -19.52 -15.17
CA SER A 13 39.41 -18.29 -15.04
C SER A 13 39.38 -17.90 -13.58
N THR A 14 40.25 -18.54 -12.81
CA THR A 14 40.70 -18.05 -11.50
C THR A 14 41.77 -16.98 -11.70
N PRO A 15 41.61 -15.79 -11.09
CA PRO A 15 42.72 -15.03 -10.57
C PRO A 15 42.77 -15.11 -9.02
N PRO A 16 43.94 -14.86 -8.42
CA PRO A 16 44.31 -15.41 -7.11
C PRO A 16 43.73 -14.61 -5.94
N ALA A 17 43.28 -15.33 -4.91
CA ALA A 17 43.05 -14.75 -3.59
C ALA A 17 44.39 -14.64 -2.86
N ALA A 18 44.93 -13.43 -2.77
CA ALA A 18 45.95 -13.09 -1.78
C ALA A 18 45.26 -12.77 -0.45
N SER A 19 45.70 -13.47 0.59
CA SER A 19 45.28 -13.36 1.99
C SER A 19 45.43 -11.92 2.52
N GLY A 20 44.43 -11.43 3.23
CA GLY A 20 44.51 -10.15 3.94
C GLY A 20 43.31 -9.90 4.85
N THR A 21 43.56 -10.00 6.14
CA THR A 21 42.65 -9.79 7.27
C THR A 21 41.84 -8.48 7.20
N SER A 22 40.57 -8.49 7.66
CA SER A 22 39.98 -7.56 8.65
C SER A 22 38.44 -7.34 8.50
N SER A 23 37.73 -7.71 9.58
CA SER A 23 36.54 -7.07 10.20
C SER A 23 35.29 -6.63 9.42
N ALA A 24 34.16 -7.14 9.95
CA ALA A 24 32.81 -6.55 10.13
C ALA A 24 31.70 -6.85 9.07
N PRO A 25 30.48 -7.25 9.51
CA PRO A 25 29.35 -7.53 8.63
C PRO A 25 28.54 -6.26 8.40
N ALA A 26 28.65 -5.64 7.22
CA ALA A 26 27.79 -4.50 6.88
C ALA A 26 27.60 -4.38 5.36
N LYS A 27 26.79 -5.27 4.77
CA LYS A 27 26.31 -5.04 3.39
C LYS A 27 24.99 -5.74 3.06
N ALA A 28 24.00 -5.63 3.93
CA ALA A 28 22.60 -5.94 3.60
C ALA A 28 21.74 -4.68 3.33
N ALA A 29 22.26 -3.47 3.57
CA ALA A 29 21.49 -2.23 3.44
C ALA A 29 21.53 -1.60 2.03
N SER A 30 22.48 -1.97 1.17
CA SER A 30 22.66 -1.30 -0.14
C SER A 30 21.79 -1.84 -1.27
N GLN A 31 21.18 -3.02 -1.12
CA GLN A 31 20.30 -3.59 -2.15
C GLN A 31 18.88 -2.99 -2.11
N GLY A 32 18.38 -2.60 -0.92
CA GLY A 32 17.07 -1.94 -0.79
C GLY A 32 17.06 -0.49 -1.28
N ALA A 33 18.17 0.23 -1.11
CA ALA A 33 18.31 1.62 -1.56
C ALA A 33 18.37 1.73 -3.09
N ALA A 34 19.09 0.83 -3.76
CA ALA A 34 19.18 0.79 -5.22
C ALA A 34 17.85 0.39 -5.89
N ALA A 35 17.12 -0.57 -5.29
CA ALA A 35 15.80 -0.97 -5.77
C ALA A 35 14.74 0.14 -5.61
N THR A 36 14.86 0.97 -4.56
CA THR A 36 14.00 2.15 -4.37
C THR A 36 14.36 3.26 -5.36
N ALA A 37 15.65 3.51 -5.61
CA ALA A 37 16.10 4.52 -6.57
C ALA A 37 15.68 4.19 -8.02
N ALA A 38 15.75 2.92 -8.42
CA ALA A 38 15.34 2.47 -9.76
C ALA A 38 13.82 2.59 -10.01
N ARG A 39 12.98 2.47 -8.97
CA ARG A 39 11.53 2.66 -9.08
C ARG A 39 11.12 4.13 -9.22
N ASN A 40 11.92 5.05 -8.66
CA ASN A 40 11.68 6.49 -8.75
C ASN A 40 12.09 7.10 -10.11
N ALA A 41 13.05 6.48 -10.81
CA ALA A 41 13.55 6.97 -12.10
C ALA A 41 12.55 6.82 -13.26
N ASN A 42 11.48 6.06 -13.08
CA ASN A 42 10.49 5.77 -14.13
C ASN A 42 9.16 6.55 -13.96
N SER A 43 9.14 7.56 -13.08
CA SER A 43 7.98 8.41 -12.84
C SER A 43 8.23 9.78 -13.48
N ALA A 44 7.56 10.08 -14.60
CA ALA A 44 7.60 11.37 -15.28
C ALA A 44 6.83 12.49 -14.52
N GLY A 45 6.89 12.47 -13.19
CA GLY A 45 6.12 13.36 -12.31
C GLY A 45 6.89 13.72 -11.04
N VAL A 46 6.47 14.80 -10.38
CA VAL A 46 7.04 15.27 -9.12
C VAL A 46 6.73 14.26 -8.01
N SER A 47 7.76 13.78 -7.31
CA SER A 47 7.60 12.88 -6.18
C SER A 47 7.27 13.67 -4.91
N VAL A 48 6.11 13.39 -4.30
CA VAL A 48 5.69 13.99 -3.03
C VAL A 48 5.99 13.02 -1.88
N THR A 49 6.75 13.49 -0.88
CA THR A 49 7.06 12.70 0.31
C THR A 49 6.02 12.94 1.39
N VAL A 50 5.19 11.94 1.66
CA VAL A 50 4.26 11.91 2.79
C VAL A 50 5.02 11.46 4.05
N SER A 51 4.82 12.16 5.18
CA SER A 51 5.47 11.84 6.45
C SER A 51 5.13 10.42 6.92
N ALA A 52 6.06 9.81 7.66
CA ALA A 52 5.89 8.45 8.17
C ALA A 52 4.64 8.33 9.06
N GLN A 53 4.33 9.37 9.85
CA GLN A 53 3.18 9.43 10.75
C GLN A 53 1.84 9.44 9.99
N VAL A 54 1.74 10.23 8.92
CA VAL A 54 0.54 10.23 8.06
C VAL A 54 0.38 8.90 7.34
N ARG A 55 1.50 8.29 6.94
CA ARG A 55 1.49 6.97 6.29
C ARG A 55 1.01 5.87 7.25
N THR A 56 1.45 5.88 8.50
CA THR A 56 0.97 4.95 9.53
C THR A 56 -0.50 5.18 9.89
N LEU A 57 -0.94 6.45 9.97
CA LEU A 57 -2.35 6.77 10.22
C LEU A 57 -3.24 6.31 9.07
N ALA A 58 -2.87 6.59 7.82
CA ALA A 58 -3.61 6.15 6.64
C ALA A 58 -3.60 4.62 6.44
N GLN A 59 -2.66 3.91 7.07
CA GLN A 59 -2.67 2.44 7.16
C GLN A 59 -3.56 1.96 8.29
N ALA A 60 -3.56 2.64 9.45
CA ALA A 60 -4.49 2.37 10.54
C ALA A 60 -5.95 2.58 10.11
N ASP A 61 -6.30 3.70 9.48
CA ASP A 61 -7.65 3.97 8.93
C ASP A 61 -8.10 2.95 7.87
N ARG A 62 -7.16 2.28 7.19
CA ARG A 62 -7.46 1.21 6.22
C ARG A 62 -7.50 -0.19 6.85
N SER A 63 -6.77 -0.39 7.94
CA SER A 63 -6.77 -1.61 8.74
C SER A 63 -7.92 -1.66 9.74
N GLU A 64 -8.48 -0.50 10.11
CA GLU A 64 -9.88 -0.33 10.48
C GLU A 64 -10.72 -0.62 9.23
N SER A 65 -10.71 -1.88 8.79
CA SER A 65 -11.75 -2.43 7.94
C SER A 65 -13.01 -2.26 8.76
N ALA A 66 -13.67 -1.12 8.59
CA ALA A 66 -14.75 -0.63 9.42
C ALA A 66 -15.57 -1.81 9.92
N ASP A 67 -15.47 -2.13 11.21
CA ASP A 67 -16.25 -3.20 11.81
C ASP A 67 -17.71 -2.82 11.56
N VAL A 68 -18.28 -3.41 10.52
CA VAL A 68 -19.65 -3.11 10.13
C VAL A 68 -20.48 -3.66 11.26
N ASP A 69 -21.17 -2.76 11.95
CA ASP A 69 -22.13 -3.12 12.99
C ASP A 69 -23.27 -3.93 12.35
N MET A 70 -23.14 -5.25 12.38
CA MET A 70 -24.10 -6.16 11.79
C MET A 70 -25.44 -6.12 12.53
N ASP A 71 -25.45 -5.80 13.82
CA ASP A 71 -26.68 -5.65 14.59
C ASP A 71 -27.49 -4.47 14.07
N LYS A 72 -26.83 -3.33 13.83
CA LYS A 72 -27.46 -2.16 13.21
C LYS A 72 -27.92 -2.44 11.78
N VAL A 73 -27.12 -3.14 10.97
CA VAL A 73 -27.52 -3.51 9.59
C VAL A 73 -28.76 -4.38 9.59
N ASN A 74 -28.82 -5.38 10.47
CA ASN A 74 -29.97 -6.28 10.61
C ASN A 74 -31.22 -5.53 11.09
N ALA A 75 -31.07 -4.61 12.04
CA ALA A 75 -32.18 -3.77 12.51
C ALA A 75 -32.76 -2.92 11.38
N VAL A 76 -31.92 -2.18 10.65
CA VAL A 76 -32.35 -1.35 9.53
C VAL A 76 -32.99 -2.19 8.42
N ARG A 77 -32.41 -3.35 8.10
CA ARG A 77 -32.98 -4.27 7.12
C ARG A 77 -34.39 -4.71 7.51
N SER A 78 -34.59 -5.06 8.79
CA SER A 78 -35.89 -5.45 9.32
C SER A 78 -36.93 -4.33 9.23
N GLU A 79 -36.55 -3.08 9.55
CA GLU A 79 -37.44 -1.92 9.41
C GLU A 79 -37.83 -1.64 7.95
N ILE A 80 -36.90 -1.88 7.00
CA ILE A 80 -37.19 -1.76 5.57
C ILE A 80 -38.14 -2.87 5.11
N GLU A 81 -37.90 -4.12 5.51
CA GLU A 81 -38.76 -5.26 5.19
C GLU A 81 -40.19 -5.10 5.75
N GLN A 82 -40.30 -4.51 6.94
CA GLN A 82 -41.58 -4.19 7.59
C GLN A 82 -42.25 -2.92 7.04
N GLY A 83 -41.54 -2.13 6.22
CA GLY A 83 -42.03 -0.86 5.69
C GLY A 83 -42.15 0.27 6.73
N THR A 84 -41.52 0.12 7.89
CA THR A 84 -41.54 1.10 9.00
C THR A 84 -40.36 2.06 8.97
N TYR A 85 -39.36 1.79 8.13
CA TYR A 85 -38.24 2.70 7.94
C TYR A 85 -38.71 4.01 7.28
N VAL A 86 -38.55 5.13 7.98
CA VAL A 86 -38.88 6.48 7.48
C VAL A 86 -37.62 7.22 7.08
N VAL A 87 -37.58 7.68 5.84
CA VAL A 87 -36.48 8.50 5.33
C VAL A 87 -36.56 9.90 5.93
N ASN A 88 -35.51 10.33 6.62
CA ASN A 88 -35.37 11.72 7.07
C ASN A 88 -34.56 12.53 6.02
N PRO A 89 -35.18 13.48 5.30
CA PRO A 89 -34.51 14.27 4.27
C PRO A 89 -33.48 15.27 4.82
N GLU A 90 -33.66 15.78 6.04
CA GLU A 90 -32.73 16.73 6.66
C GLU A 90 -31.38 16.06 6.93
N VAL A 91 -31.40 14.83 7.45
CA VAL A 91 -30.19 14.03 7.68
C VAL A 91 -29.43 13.73 6.39
N ILE A 92 -30.16 13.53 5.28
CA ILE A 92 -29.53 13.32 3.96
C ILE A 92 -28.84 14.61 3.52
N ALA A 93 -29.51 15.76 3.63
CA ALA A 93 -28.95 17.04 3.27
C ALA A 93 -27.67 17.34 4.07
N ASP A 94 -27.71 17.15 5.40
CA ASP A 94 -26.55 17.40 6.26
C ASP A 94 -25.35 16.52 5.91
N LYS A 95 -25.59 15.25 5.58
CA LYS A 95 -24.53 14.33 5.12
C LYS A 95 -23.96 14.72 3.77
N LEU A 96 -24.79 15.18 2.84
CA LEU A 96 -24.33 15.67 1.53
C LEU A 96 -23.48 16.93 1.68
N LEU A 97 -23.92 17.89 2.50
CA LEU A 97 -23.16 19.11 2.79
C LEU A 97 -21.83 18.79 3.49
N SER A 98 -21.85 17.88 4.47
CA SER A 98 -20.63 17.44 5.18
C SER A 98 -19.63 16.79 4.23
N ASN A 99 -20.08 15.91 3.35
CA ASN A 99 -19.22 15.27 2.36
C ASN A 99 -18.67 16.28 1.33
N ALA A 100 -19.50 17.23 0.87
CA ALA A 100 -19.07 18.29 -0.02
C ALA A 100 -18.01 19.20 0.63
N LYS A 101 -18.19 19.54 1.91
CA LYS A 101 -17.21 20.29 2.70
C LYS A 101 -15.89 19.52 2.80
N GLU A 102 -15.93 18.24 3.13
CA GLU A 102 -14.73 17.41 3.23
C GLU A 102 -13.97 17.35 1.90
N MET A 103 -14.68 17.17 0.78
CA MET A 103 -14.07 17.17 -0.55
C MET A 103 -13.41 18.50 -0.90
N LEU A 104 -14.05 19.61 -0.54
CA LEU A 104 -13.52 20.95 -0.75
C LEU A 104 -12.29 21.23 0.12
N ASP A 105 -12.33 20.82 1.39
CA ASP A 105 -11.22 20.97 2.33
C ASP A 105 -10.00 20.18 1.83
N ARG A 106 -10.19 18.93 1.37
CA ARG A 106 -9.12 18.11 0.73
C ARG A 106 -8.49 18.75 -0.51
N THR A 107 -9.22 19.62 -1.22
CA THR A 107 -8.71 20.30 -2.42
C THR A 107 -7.97 21.59 -2.07
N ARG A 108 -8.25 22.18 -0.91
CA ARG A 108 -7.64 23.44 -0.44
C ARG A 108 -6.42 23.24 0.46
N SER A 109 -6.34 22.09 1.15
CA SER A 109 -5.18 21.65 1.95
C SER A 109 -4.06 21.11 1.08
#